data_AF-A0A1Y2ADM1-F1
#
_entry.id   AF-A0A1Y2ADM1-F1
#
_cell.length_a   1.000
_cell.length_b   1.000
_cell.length_c   1.000
_cell.angle_alpha   90.00
_cell.angle_beta   90.00
_cell.angle_gamma   90.00
#
_symmetry.space_group_name_H-M   'P 1'
#
loop_
_entity.id
_entity.type
_entity.pdbx_description
1 polymer ?
#
loop_
_entity_poly.entity_id
_entity_poly.type
_entity_poly.pdbx_seq_one_letter_code
_entity_poly.pdbx_strand_id
1 'polypeptide(L)'
;MFICILKNILFKNLIKVNFIFIIKRTDIKYGGSYFGTLDVYYDENDINNLKPVIIYVHGGAWMFGNKNKNTGVGNLLIREGYIGVNPNYVLFSRGSMDDMVDNIYKAIQWTYKNISKYGGNKNKIILSGHSSGAHLAALTTFKSSLGIENNGKY
;
A
#
# COMPACT_ATOMS: atom_id res chain seq x y z
N MET A 1 -13.57 2.25 -48.04
CA MET A 1 -12.53 3.07 -47.37
C MET A 1 -12.88 3.23 -45.87
N PHE A 2 -12.90 2.16 -45.07
CA PHE A 2 -13.19 2.27 -43.62
C PHE A 2 -12.62 1.12 -42.76
N ILE A 3 -11.65 0.34 -43.25
CA ILE A 3 -11.08 -0.81 -42.52
C ILE A 3 -9.58 -0.65 -42.20
N CYS A 4 -8.88 0.33 -42.80
CA CYS A 4 -7.44 0.52 -42.56
C CYS A 4 -7.08 1.50 -41.41
N ILE A 5 -8.04 2.25 -40.86
CA ILE A 5 -7.73 3.28 -39.83
C ILE A 5 -7.79 2.72 -38.40
N LEU A 6 -8.61 1.70 -38.14
CA LEU A 6 -8.74 1.10 -36.79
C LEU A 6 -7.55 0.23 -36.37
N LYS A 7 -6.84 -0.40 -37.32
CA LYS A 7 -5.63 -1.17 -36.98
C LYS A 7 -4.50 -0.30 -36.48
N ASN A 8 -4.33 0.91 -37.02
CA ASN A 8 -3.24 1.82 -36.61
C ASN A 8 -3.49 2.53 -35.28
N ILE A 9 -4.74 2.75 -34.89
CA ILE A 9 -5.09 3.36 -33.60
C ILE A 9 -4.99 2.32 -32.47
N LEU A 10 -5.39 1.08 -32.72
CA LEU A 10 -5.19 -0.02 -31.76
C LEU A 10 -3.70 -0.41 -31.63
N PHE A 11 -2.92 -0.41 -32.72
CA PHE A 11 -1.49 -0.73 -32.63
C PHE A 11 -0.65 0.38 -31.97
N LYS A 12 -0.97 1.66 -32.16
CA LYS A 12 -0.19 2.74 -31.52
C LYS A 12 -0.32 2.76 -29.98
N ASN A 13 -1.44 2.28 -29.44
CA ASN A 13 -1.61 2.12 -27.98
C ASN A 13 -1.11 0.76 -27.45
N LEU A 14 -0.88 -0.23 -28.31
CA LEU A 14 -0.27 -1.51 -27.95
C LEU A 14 1.27 -1.47 -27.92
N ILE A 15 1.91 -0.42 -28.46
CA ILE A 15 3.38 -0.29 -28.50
C ILE A 15 3.95 0.45 -27.27
N LYS A 16 3.10 1.01 -26.39
CA LYS A 16 3.49 1.40 -25.03
C LYS A 16 3.07 0.35 -24.01
N VAL A 17 3.25 -0.93 -24.32
CA VAL A 17 3.55 -1.88 -23.23
C VAL A 17 4.99 -1.59 -22.82
N ASN A 18 5.19 -0.46 -22.13
CA ASN A 18 6.32 -0.36 -21.22
C ASN A 18 6.11 -1.54 -20.28
N PHE A 19 6.94 -2.57 -20.42
CA PHE A 19 7.11 -3.54 -19.35
C PHE A 19 7.64 -2.74 -18.18
N ILE A 20 6.73 -2.16 -17.39
CA ILE A 20 7.05 -1.69 -16.06
C ILE A 20 7.48 -2.97 -15.36
N PHE A 21 8.79 -3.13 -15.20
CA PHE A 21 9.33 -4.14 -14.33
C PHE A 21 8.80 -3.78 -12.94
N ILE A 22 7.74 -4.48 -12.53
CA ILE A 22 7.17 -4.30 -11.20
C ILE A 22 8.17 -4.86 -10.24
N ILE A 23 8.83 -3.97 -9.51
CA ILE A 23 9.81 -4.35 -8.53
C ILE A 23 9.18 -4.21 -7.16
N LYS A 24 9.12 -5.36 -6.51
CA LYS A 24 8.53 -5.52 -5.20
C LYS A 24 9.67 -5.66 -4.21
N ARG A 25 9.72 -4.79 -3.21
CA ARG A 25 10.51 -5.04 -1.99
C ARG A 25 9.58 -5.60 -0.95
N THR A 26 9.87 -6.82 -0.51
CA THR A 26 9.03 -7.59 0.40
C THR A 26 9.52 -7.54 1.84
N ASP A 27 8.59 -7.74 2.77
CA ASP A 27 8.86 -8.04 4.17
C ASP A 27 9.72 -6.99 4.88
N ILE A 28 9.56 -5.72 4.47
CA ILE A 28 10.23 -4.60 5.11
C ILE A 28 9.62 -4.42 6.51
N LYS A 29 10.45 -4.49 7.54
CA LYS A 29 10.02 -4.24 8.91
C LYS A 29 9.71 -2.75 9.11
N TYR A 30 8.49 -2.44 9.54
CA TYR A 30 8.06 -1.07 9.84
C TYR A 30 7.91 -0.81 11.35
N GLY A 31 8.12 -1.84 12.18
CA GLY A 31 8.12 -1.75 13.64
C GLY A 31 8.84 -2.94 14.28
N GLY A 32 9.09 -2.86 15.58
CA GLY A 32 9.77 -3.92 16.35
C GLY A 32 8.92 -5.17 16.65
N SER A 33 7.66 -5.23 16.20
CA SER A 33 6.81 -6.42 16.39
C SER A 33 7.07 -7.44 15.29
N TYR A 34 6.93 -8.74 15.62
CA TYR A 34 7.11 -9.85 14.67
C TYR A 34 6.16 -9.78 13.46
N PHE A 35 5.01 -9.10 13.60
CA PHE A 35 3.98 -8.97 12.55
C PHE A 35 4.10 -7.67 11.73
N GLY A 36 5.02 -6.78 12.10
CA GLY A 36 5.17 -5.45 11.52
C GLY A 36 5.92 -5.43 10.20
N THR A 37 5.45 -6.13 9.17
CA THR A 37 6.06 -6.14 7.84
C THR A 37 5.17 -5.54 6.76
N LEU A 38 5.76 -4.85 5.79
CA LEU A 38 5.06 -4.33 4.61
C LEU A 38 5.82 -4.67 3.33
N ASP A 39 5.09 -4.64 2.22
CA ASP A 39 5.65 -4.71 0.88
C ASP A 39 5.49 -3.36 0.18
N VAL A 40 6.52 -2.94 -0.56
CA VAL A 40 6.47 -1.74 -1.42
C VAL A 40 6.53 -2.17 -2.88
N TYR A 41 5.60 -1.63 -3.64
CA TYR A 41 5.38 -1.83 -5.07
C TYR A 41 5.77 -0.55 -5.79
N TYR A 42 6.88 -0.59 -6.55
CA TYR A 42 7.45 0.57 -7.23
C TYR A 42 8.17 0.18 -8.54
N ASP A 43 8.54 1.19 -9.32
CA ASP A 43 9.41 1.05 -10.49
C ASP A 43 10.82 1.56 -10.10
N GLU A 44 11.82 0.68 -10.11
CA GLU A 44 13.19 1.06 -9.73
C GLU A 44 13.84 2.00 -10.76
N ASN A 45 13.37 1.98 -12.00
CA ASN A 45 13.88 2.85 -13.07
C ASN A 45 13.30 4.25 -13.00
N ASP A 46 12.26 4.48 -12.18
CA ASP A 46 11.57 5.75 -12.07
C ASP A 46 11.30 6.16 -10.62
N ILE A 47 12.38 6.24 -9.83
CA ILE A 47 12.34 6.69 -8.42
C ILE A 47 12.43 8.20 -8.25
N ASN A 48 12.85 8.93 -9.29
CA ASN A 48 13.02 10.39 -9.22
C ASN A 48 11.73 11.15 -9.55
N ASN A 49 10.82 10.55 -10.32
CA ASN A 49 9.49 11.10 -10.55
C ASN A 49 8.55 10.66 -9.42
N LEU A 50 8.35 11.53 -8.44
CA LEU A 50 7.58 11.19 -7.24
C LEU A 50 6.09 11.00 -7.54
N LYS A 51 5.61 9.77 -7.32
CA LYS A 51 4.23 9.32 -7.56
C LYS A 51 3.38 9.40 -6.28
N PRO A 52 2.05 9.61 -6.38
CA PRO A 52 1.16 9.43 -5.23
C PRO A 52 1.27 8.01 -4.65
N VAL A 53 1.05 7.88 -3.34
CA VAL A 53 1.23 6.64 -2.59
C VAL A 53 -0.12 6.15 -2.09
N ILE A 54 -0.44 4.87 -2.30
CA ILE A 54 -1.60 4.21 -1.70
C ILE A 54 -1.11 3.15 -0.72
N ILE A 55 -1.46 3.34 0.56
CA ILE A 55 -1.32 2.31 1.59
C ILE A 55 -2.61 1.49 1.59
N TYR A 56 -2.55 0.20 1.27
CA TYR A 56 -3.72 -0.67 1.22
C TYR A 56 -3.73 -1.68 2.38
N VAL A 57 -4.67 -1.51 3.29
CA VAL A 57 -4.87 -2.38 4.46
C VAL A 57 -5.81 -3.53 4.10
N HIS A 58 -5.30 -4.76 4.17
CA HIS A 58 -6.08 -5.94 3.81
C HIS A 58 -7.24 -6.21 4.78
N GLY A 59 -8.28 -6.87 4.28
CA GLY A 59 -9.38 -7.39 5.10
C GLY A 59 -9.09 -8.78 5.67
N GLY A 60 -10.12 -9.37 6.30
CA GLY A 60 -10.10 -10.73 6.83
C GLY A 60 -10.72 -10.87 8.22
N ALA A 61 -11.75 -10.08 8.54
CA ALA A 61 -12.46 -10.11 9.83
C ALA A 61 -11.50 -10.08 11.04
N TRP A 62 -10.41 -9.32 10.94
CA TRP A 62 -9.34 -9.19 11.97
C TRP A 62 -8.60 -10.48 12.34
N MET A 63 -9.02 -11.62 11.81
CA MET A 63 -8.53 -12.96 12.16
C MET A 63 -7.74 -13.60 11.03
N PHE A 64 -7.93 -13.12 9.81
CA PHE A 64 -7.38 -13.69 8.60
C PHE A 64 -6.75 -12.62 7.71
N GLY A 65 -6.05 -13.10 6.67
CA GLY A 65 -5.44 -12.25 5.65
C GLY A 65 -3.94 -12.09 5.85
N ASN A 66 -3.31 -11.55 4.82
CA ASN A 66 -1.92 -11.07 4.83
C ASN A 66 -1.67 -10.28 3.53
N LYS A 67 -0.58 -9.52 3.50
CA LYS A 67 -0.14 -8.74 2.34
C LYS A 67 0.10 -9.58 1.07
N ASN A 68 0.50 -10.85 1.20
CA ASN A 68 0.83 -11.71 0.05
C ASN A 68 -0.43 -12.09 -0.76
N LYS A 69 -1.60 -12.15 -0.13
CA LYS A 69 -2.89 -12.36 -0.82
C LYS A 69 -3.37 -11.14 -1.62
N ASN A 70 -2.72 -9.99 -1.46
CA ASN A 70 -3.14 -8.71 -2.05
C ASN A 70 -2.11 -8.17 -3.06
N THR A 71 -1.28 -9.05 -3.63
CA THR A 71 -0.28 -8.67 -4.64
C THR A 71 -0.89 -8.08 -5.89
N GLY A 72 -2.09 -8.53 -6.29
CA GLY A 72 -2.84 -7.96 -7.42
C GLY A 72 -3.15 -6.47 -7.23
N VAL A 73 -3.45 -6.04 -6.00
CA VAL A 73 -3.68 -4.63 -5.69
C VAL A 73 -2.39 -3.82 -5.90
N GLY A 74 -1.26 -4.27 -5.34
CA GLY A 74 0.03 -3.59 -5.51
C GLY A 74 0.46 -3.49 -6.97
N ASN A 75 0.26 -4.55 -7.75
CA ASN A 75 0.58 -4.58 -9.18
C ASN A 75 -0.31 -3.63 -9.99
N LEU A 76 -1.61 -3.56 -9.68
CA LEU A 76 -2.54 -2.63 -10.31
C LEU A 76 -2.12 -1.18 -10.01
N LEU A 77 -1.80 -0.87 -8.76
CA LEU A 77 -1.42 0.48 -8.34
C LEU A 77 -0.21 1.01 -9.10
N ILE A 78 0.86 0.21 -9.25
CA ILE A 78 2.02 0.63 -10.06
C ILE A 78 1.62 0.91 -11.50
N ARG A 79 0.82 0.03 -12.11
CA ARG A 79 0.39 0.19 -13.51
C ARG A 79 -0.40 1.48 -13.73
N GLU A 80 -1.17 1.89 -12.73
CA GLU A 80 -1.94 3.14 -12.72
C GLU A 80 -1.12 4.36 -12.26
N GLY A 81 0.20 4.22 -12.07
CA GLY A 81 1.09 5.34 -11.74
C GLY A 81 1.16 5.70 -10.25
N TYR A 82 0.80 4.78 -9.36
CA TYR A 82 0.91 4.94 -7.90
C TYR A 82 2.04 4.07 -7.32
N ILE A 83 2.57 4.48 -6.17
CA ILE A 83 3.32 3.57 -5.30
C ILE A 83 2.33 2.80 -4.43
N GLY A 84 2.41 1.46 -4.45
CA GLY A 84 1.61 0.61 -3.57
C GLY A 84 2.36 0.22 -2.31
N VAL A 85 1.72 0.32 -1.15
CA VAL A 85 2.26 -0.14 0.13
C VAL A 85 1.26 -1.08 0.80
N ASN A 86 1.65 -2.34 1.00
CA ASN A 86 0.79 -3.36 1.58
C ASN A 86 1.35 -3.82 2.93
N PRO A 87 0.86 -3.28 4.07
CA PRO A 87 1.24 -3.75 5.39
C PRO A 87 0.50 -5.04 5.78
N ASN A 88 1.18 -5.90 6.53
CA ASN A 88 0.56 -6.82 7.47
C ASN A 88 0.24 -6.06 8.76
N TYR A 89 -0.60 -6.65 9.61
CA TYR A 89 -0.81 -6.25 11.00
C TYR A 89 -1.07 -7.52 11.83
N VAL A 90 -0.94 -7.44 13.15
CA VAL A 90 -1.23 -8.58 14.04
C VAL A 90 -2.68 -9.03 13.88
N LEU A 91 -2.94 -10.34 13.93
CA LEU A 91 -4.31 -10.88 13.80
C LEU A 91 -4.81 -11.40 15.14
N PHE A 92 -6.12 -11.32 15.36
CA PHE A 92 -6.76 -11.99 16.48
C PHE A 92 -6.57 -13.51 16.35
N SER A 93 -6.30 -14.26 17.42
CA SER A 93 -6.20 -13.86 18.85
C SER A 93 -4.80 -13.48 19.33
N ARG A 94 -3.83 -13.31 18.42
CA ARG A 94 -2.43 -12.99 18.79
C ARG A 94 -2.21 -11.55 19.26
N GLY A 95 -3.14 -10.66 18.96
CA GLY A 95 -3.13 -9.26 19.38
C GLY A 95 -4.54 -8.69 19.51
N SER A 96 -4.62 -7.59 20.23
CA SER A 96 -5.84 -6.80 20.41
C SER A 96 -6.11 -5.89 19.21
N MET A 97 -7.29 -5.27 19.17
CA MET A 97 -7.59 -4.23 18.18
C MET A 97 -6.64 -3.03 18.30
N ASP A 98 -6.25 -2.64 19.51
CA ASP A 98 -5.29 -1.56 19.71
C ASP A 98 -3.90 -1.91 19.15
N ASP A 99 -3.48 -3.18 19.23
CA ASP A 99 -2.24 -3.62 18.59
C ASP A 99 -2.34 -3.56 17.06
N MET A 100 -3.51 -3.86 16.49
CA MET A 100 -3.75 -3.72 15.05
C MET A 100 -3.68 -2.25 14.63
N VAL A 101 -4.30 -1.35 15.39
CA VAL A 101 -4.27 0.10 15.13
C VAL A 101 -2.84 0.63 15.23
N ASP A 102 -2.09 0.25 16.26
CA ASP A 102 -0.68 0.62 16.42
C ASP A 102 0.19 0.12 15.25
N ASN A 103 -0.09 -1.08 14.73
CA ASN A 103 0.59 -1.60 13.54
C ASN A 103 0.30 -0.78 12.29
N ILE A 104 -0.97 -0.43 12.02
CA ILE A 104 -1.33 0.44 10.89
C ILE A 104 -0.73 1.84 11.05
N TYR A 105 -0.76 2.40 12.26
CA TYR A 105 -0.15 3.68 12.57
C TYR A 105 1.35 3.68 12.26
N LYS A 106 2.09 2.67 12.71
CA LYS A 106 3.52 2.51 12.42
C LYS A 106 3.80 2.29 10.94
N ALA A 107 2.94 1.57 10.22
CA ALA A 107 3.07 1.43 8.77
C ALA A 107 2.91 2.78 8.03
N ILE A 108 1.97 3.61 8.47
CA ILE A 108 1.78 4.99 7.96
C ILE A 108 3.03 5.82 8.25
N GLN A 109 3.52 5.81 9.49
CA GLN A 109 4.74 6.53 9.87
C GLN A 109 5.96 6.08 9.07
N TRP A 110 6.14 4.77 8.90
CA TRP A 110 7.23 4.22 8.09
C TRP A 110 7.13 4.71 6.65
N THR A 111 5.93 4.68 6.08
CA THR A 111 5.66 5.14 4.71
C THR A 111 6.04 6.62 4.58
N TYR A 112 5.52 7.48 5.46
CA TYR A 112 5.84 8.90 5.45
C TYR A 112 7.35 9.20 5.53
N LYS A 113 8.08 8.43 6.34
CA LYS A 113 9.53 8.60 6.54
C LYS A 113 10.39 8.03 5.40
N ASN A 114 9.93 7.01 4.68
CA ASN A 114 10.79 6.23 3.78
C ASN A 114 10.36 6.20 2.31
N ILE A 115 9.10 6.51 2.00
CA ILE A 115 8.53 6.16 0.68
C ILE A 115 9.17 6.91 -0.48
N SER A 116 9.78 8.08 -0.23
CA SER A 116 10.52 8.81 -1.27
C SER A 116 11.74 8.05 -1.80
N LYS A 117 12.31 7.12 -1.04
CA LYS A 117 13.38 6.21 -1.52
C LYS A 117 12.89 5.22 -2.59
N TYR A 118 11.56 5.07 -2.71
CA TYR A 118 10.88 4.17 -3.64
C TYR A 118 10.07 4.96 -4.68
N GLY A 119 10.39 6.23 -4.91
CA GLY A 119 9.66 7.09 -5.85
C GLY A 119 8.29 7.56 -5.36
N GLY A 120 8.00 7.49 -4.07
CA GLY A 120 6.74 7.97 -3.50
C GLY A 120 6.80 9.41 -3.02
N ASN A 121 5.76 10.17 -3.33
CA ASN A 121 5.53 11.51 -2.79
C ASN A 121 4.91 11.39 -1.38
N LYS A 122 5.71 11.62 -0.34
CA LYS A 122 5.26 11.55 1.07
C LYS A 122 4.15 12.55 1.43
N ASN A 123 3.95 13.60 0.61
CA ASN A 123 2.89 14.59 0.80
C ASN A 123 1.59 14.22 0.07
N LYS A 124 1.55 13.09 -0.64
CA LYS A 124 0.38 12.58 -1.37
C LYS A 124 0.13 11.11 -1.01
N ILE A 125 -0.11 10.87 0.28
CA ILE A 125 -0.41 9.53 0.82
C ILE A 125 -1.93 9.39 0.94
N ILE A 126 -2.46 8.31 0.38
CA ILE A 126 -3.84 7.88 0.49
C ILE A 126 -3.86 6.59 1.29
N LEU A 127 -4.69 6.55 2.33
CA LEU A 127 -4.95 5.33 3.10
C LEU A 127 -6.22 4.68 2.58
N SER A 128 -6.14 3.41 2.20
CA SER A 128 -7.23 2.61 1.69
C SER A 128 -7.28 1.27 2.42
N GLY A 129 -8.43 0.62 2.41
CA GLY A 129 -8.56 -0.73 2.96
C GLY A 129 -9.87 -1.38 2.54
N HIS A 130 -9.97 -2.68 2.81
CA HIS A 130 -11.16 -3.48 2.51
C HIS A 130 -11.69 -4.16 3.77
N SER A 131 -13.01 -4.07 4.02
CA SER A 131 -13.68 -4.73 5.17
C SER A 131 -13.00 -4.38 6.50
N SER A 132 -12.49 -5.36 7.27
CA SER A 132 -11.75 -5.12 8.50
C SER A 132 -10.54 -4.20 8.33
N GLY A 133 -9.92 -4.19 7.14
CA GLY A 133 -8.83 -3.28 6.82
C GLY A 133 -9.31 -1.83 6.62
N ALA A 134 -10.49 -1.63 6.02
CA ALA A 134 -11.12 -0.31 5.92
C ALA A 134 -11.49 0.22 7.32
N HIS A 135 -12.03 -0.66 8.17
CA HIS A 135 -12.31 -0.35 9.57
C HIS A 135 -11.03 0.08 10.30
N LEU A 136 -9.94 -0.70 10.21
CA LEU A 136 -8.66 -0.35 10.86
C LEU A 136 -8.07 0.96 10.32
N ALA A 137 -8.14 1.19 9.01
CA ALA A 137 -7.69 2.44 8.40
C ALA A 137 -8.44 3.66 8.95
N ALA A 138 -9.77 3.59 8.99
CA ALA A 138 -10.61 4.66 9.53
C ALA A 138 -10.36 4.88 11.02
N LEU A 139 -10.34 3.81 11.82
CA LEU A 139 -10.12 3.87 13.26
C LEU A 139 -8.76 4.46 13.60
N THR A 140 -7.70 4.04 12.89
CA THR A 140 -6.34 4.58 13.08
C THR A 140 -6.30 6.08 12.83
N THR A 141 -6.92 6.53 11.73
CA THR A 141 -6.96 7.95 11.36
C THR A 141 -7.75 8.76 12.39
N PHE A 142 -8.89 8.24 12.82
CA PHE A 142 -9.75 8.88 13.81
C PHE A 142 -9.07 9.00 15.18
N LYS A 143 -8.52 7.89 15.73
CA LYS A 143 -7.77 7.92 16.99
C LYS A 143 -6.58 8.88 16.92
N SER A 144 -5.81 8.84 15.82
CA SER A 144 -4.67 9.75 15.64
C SER A 144 -5.08 11.22 15.58
N SER A 145 -6.19 11.57 14.93
CA SER A 145 -6.69 12.95 14.87
C SER A 145 -7.13 13.50 16.23
N LEU A 146 -7.52 12.62 17.15
CA LEU A 146 -7.95 12.97 18.50
C LEU A 146 -6.85 12.82 19.56
N GLY A 147 -5.65 12.38 19.16
CA GLY A 147 -4.55 12.11 20.09
C GLY A 147 -4.83 10.95 21.06
N ILE A 148 -5.67 10.00 20.68
CA ILE A 148 -6.03 8.85 21.53
C ILE A 148 -4.94 7.78 21.42
N GLU A 149 -4.41 7.36 22.57
CA GLU A 149 -3.39 6.33 22.66
C GLU A 149 -3.92 4.90 22.37
N ASN A 150 -3.01 4.02 21.94
CA ASN A 150 -3.18 2.59 21.72
C ASN A 150 -2.23 1.85 22.66
N ASN A 151 -2.75 1.09 23.64
CA ASN A 151 -1.91 0.38 24.62
C ASN A 151 -0.87 1.28 25.32
N GLY A 152 -1.24 2.54 25.65
CA GLY A 152 -0.34 3.53 26.25
C GLY A 152 0.74 4.09 25.31
N LYS A 153 0.54 3.97 23.99
CA LYS A 153 1.45 4.43 22.93
C LYS A 153 0.68 5.27 21.91
N TYR A 154 1.34 6.23 21.27
CA TYR A 154 0.77 7.02 20.18
C TYR A 154 0.89 6.29 18.84
#